data_AF-A0A6C0EC65-F1
#
_entry.id   AF-A0A6C0EC65-F1
#
_cell.length_a   1.000
_cell.length_b   1.000
_cell.length_c   1.000
_cell.angle_alpha   90.00
_cell.angle_beta   90.00
_cell.angle_gamma   90.00
#
_symmetry.space_group_name_H-M   'P 1'
#
loop_
_entity.id
_entity.type
_entity.pdbx_description
1 polymer ?
#
loop_
_entity_poly.entity_id
_entity_poly.type
_entity_poly.pdbx_seq_one_letter_code
_entity_poly.pdbx_strand_id
1 'polypeptide(L)'
;MQSRKPIAKSFQKWLYKVIKNIRETGKYELEMKLNESNDNIENALKLEANKMKEIIDKNQNNALVDAFKDRYVIYIAKIKEKNNKILIKIGSTKEIQNRVKTLEKEYNTFNIIKIFECPRNEAFEKFLHKHPNIIKYKNHEYNNSNELFLVTQEELDKIIQIGIHNKFKFSSTTDNDQIIEIENIKLMQIEAQNKQLELLNVTNNEDKLYIDPIILLNDNRKHTQQRGNKIQRYSSDGKTLIKTYESYAYAIRDKDLSNIMSISRVSIKNAIDKNLLYKNFRWMELDRKLDDDTFQDIGETIISKTVKIGFIAMLNLDKNKIIKVFCDQKAAGEDRKFTSSASIANAIKRKSLSSGHYFMMWDDCDDYLKKKYLEENILPNKRVAINGKEIQQLHPITKNLIKSFSSCEDIIKEFKLSRKTIISACEFDLICKGFKWRLNI
;
A
#
# COMPACT_ATOMS: atom_id res chain seq x y z
N MET A 1 -18.44 -12.66 86.56
CA MET A 1 -19.23 -12.15 87.70
C MET A 1 -20.58 -11.65 87.20
N GLN A 2 -21.71 -12.18 87.67
CA GLN A 2 -23.05 -11.66 87.36
C GLN A 2 -23.51 -10.70 88.46
N SER A 3 -24.02 -9.54 88.07
CA SER A 3 -24.63 -8.56 89.00
C SER A 3 -25.94 -9.11 89.57
N ARG A 4 -26.15 -8.98 90.89
CA ARG A 4 -27.35 -9.46 91.59
C ARG A 4 -28.56 -8.51 91.51
N LYS A 5 -28.42 -7.36 90.84
CA LYS A 5 -29.51 -6.36 90.73
C LYS A 5 -30.61 -6.85 89.76
N PRO A 6 -31.91 -6.75 90.12
CA PRO A 6 -33.01 -7.25 89.28
C PRO A 6 -33.03 -6.67 87.86
N ILE A 7 -32.81 -5.35 87.75
CA ILE A 7 -32.70 -4.62 86.47
C ILE A 7 -31.55 -5.15 85.60
N ALA A 8 -30.42 -5.50 86.20
CA ALA A 8 -29.27 -6.03 85.46
C ALA A 8 -29.57 -7.42 84.87
N LYS A 9 -30.37 -8.24 85.55
CA LYS A 9 -30.78 -9.57 85.06
C LYS A 9 -31.73 -9.47 83.87
N SER A 10 -32.68 -8.55 83.90
CA SER A 10 -33.61 -8.28 82.79
C SER A 10 -32.87 -7.78 81.56
N PHE A 11 -31.94 -6.82 81.76
CA PHE A 11 -31.10 -6.28 80.69
C PHE A 11 -30.20 -7.37 80.07
N GLN A 12 -29.57 -8.21 80.89
CA GLN A 12 -28.72 -9.31 80.40
C GLN A 12 -29.49 -10.34 79.57
N LYS A 13 -30.73 -10.68 79.96
CA LYS A 13 -31.59 -11.59 79.18
C LYS A 13 -31.99 -10.98 77.83
N TRP A 14 -32.35 -9.70 77.83
CA TRP A 14 -32.66 -8.98 76.60
C TRP A 14 -31.43 -8.92 75.68
N LEU A 15 -30.27 -8.53 76.23
CA LEU A 15 -29.00 -8.47 75.49
C LEU A 15 -28.62 -9.82 74.90
N TYR A 16 -28.78 -10.91 75.66
CA TYR A 16 -28.55 -12.27 75.16
C TYR A 16 -29.47 -12.62 73.99
N LYS A 17 -30.77 -12.28 74.08
CA LYS A 17 -31.74 -12.52 73.00
C LYS A 17 -31.39 -11.72 71.74
N VAL A 18 -30.97 -10.46 71.90
CA VAL A 18 -30.53 -9.61 70.79
C VAL A 18 -29.26 -10.16 70.14
N ILE A 19 -28.23 -10.50 70.94
CA ILE A 19 -26.97 -11.06 70.42
C ILE A 19 -27.21 -12.41 69.72
N LYS A 20 -28.08 -13.27 70.29
CA LYS A 20 -28.44 -14.55 69.68
C LYS A 20 -29.12 -14.33 68.32
N ASN A 21 -30.09 -13.42 68.24
CA ASN A 21 -30.78 -13.10 66.98
C ASN A 21 -29.82 -12.51 65.94
N ILE A 22 -28.93 -11.59 66.34
CA ILE A 22 -27.90 -11.02 65.44
C ILE A 22 -26.95 -12.11 64.92
N ARG A 23 -26.57 -13.09 65.75
CA ARG A 23 -25.72 -14.22 65.35
C ARG A 23 -26.43 -15.19 64.41
N GLU A 24 -27.74 -15.39 64.58
CA GLU A 24 -28.52 -16.36 63.81
C GLU A 24 -29.01 -15.79 62.47
N THR A 25 -29.56 -14.56 62.45
CA THR A 25 -30.20 -14.00 61.24
C THR A 25 -29.54 -12.73 60.70
N GLY A 26 -28.73 -12.04 61.51
CA GLY A 26 -28.19 -10.72 61.15
C GLY A 26 -27.34 -10.72 59.88
N LYS A 27 -26.49 -11.75 59.69
CA LYS A 27 -25.68 -11.89 58.47
C LYS A 27 -26.55 -12.17 57.23
N TYR A 28 -27.54 -13.04 57.37
CA TYR A 28 -28.43 -13.44 56.26
C TYR A 28 -29.34 -12.29 55.81
N GLU A 29 -29.95 -11.57 56.74
CA GLU A 29 -30.79 -10.40 56.43
C GLU A 29 -29.98 -9.27 55.78
N LEU A 30 -28.73 -9.06 56.22
CA LEU A 30 -27.82 -8.08 55.61
C LEU A 30 -27.41 -8.50 54.19
N GLU A 31 -27.10 -9.77 53.96
CA GLU A 31 -26.78 -10.30 52.62
C GLU A 31 -27.96 -10.20 51.65
N MET A 32 -29.18 -10.52 52.09
CA MET A 32 -30.38 -10.35 51.26
C MET A 32 -30.60 -8.88 50.87
N LYS A 33 -30.54 -7.95 51.84
CA LYS A 33 -30.69 -6.51 51.57
C LYS A 33 -29.59 -5.97 50.67
N LEU A 34 -28.37 -6.48 50.81
CA LEU A 34 -27.25 -6.08 49.96
C LEU A 34 -27.46 -6.55 48.52
N ASN A 35 -27.93 -7.79 48.31
CA ASN A 35 -28.23 -8.32 46.99
C ASN A 35 -29.39 -7.57 46.31
N GLU A 36 -30.50 -7.34 47.02
CA GLU A 36 -31.60 -6.52 46.50
C GLU A 36 -31.15 -5.10 46.13
N SER A 37 -30.29 -4.49 46.96
CA SER A 37 -29.73 -3.18 46.67
C SER A 37 -28.83 -3.21 45.42
N ASN A 38 -28.02 -4.26 45.25
CA ASN A 38 -27.15 -4.41 44.08
C ASN A 38 -27.96 -4.61 42.79
N ASP A 39 -29.00 -5.45 42.81
CA ASP A 39 -29.88 -5.66 41.66
C ASP A 39 -30.60 -4.36 41.26
N ASN A 40 -31.05 -3.58 42.25
CA ASN A 40 -31.66 -2.27 42.01
C ASN A 40 -30.67 -1.26 41.40
N ILE A 41 -29.42 -1.24 41.88
CA ILE A 41 -28.35 -0.41 41.32
C ILE A 41 -28.04 -0.84 39.89
N GLU A 42 -27.92 -2.14 39.62
CA GLU A 42 -27.62 -2.65 38.27
C GLU A 42 -28.74 -2.30 37.28
N ASN A 43 -30.00 -2.44 37.69
CA ASN A 43 -31.15 -2.05 36.87
C ASN A 43 -31.20 -0.54 36.62
N ALA A 44 -30.91 0.27 37.64
CA ALA A 44 -30.83 1.73 37.49
C ALA A 44 -29.71 2.14 36.52
N LEU A 45 -28.52 1.53 36.64
CA LEU A 45 -27.39 1.76 35.73
C LEU A 45 -27.71 1.35 34.29
N LYS A 46 -28.38 0.21 34.08
CA LYS A 46 -28.84 -0.22 32.74
C LYS A 46 -29.83 0.77 32.13
N LEU A 47 -30.78 1.26 32.92
CA LEU A 47 -31.76 2.25 32.47
C LEU A 47 -31.09 3.58 32.09
N GLU A 48 -30.14 4.03 32.89
CA GLU A 48 -29.38 5.26 32.66
C GLU A 48 -28.46 5.14 31.44
N ALA A 49 -27.81 3.99 31.25
CA ALA A 49 -27.01 3.68 30.06
C ALA A 49 -27.85 3.71 28.77
N ASN A 50 -29.07 3.15 28.80
CA ASN A 50 -29.99 3.20 27.66
C ASN A 50 -30.42 4.63 27.33
N LYS A 51 -30.77 5.44 28.35
CA LYS A 51 -31.10 6.87 28.15
C LYS A 51 -29.93 7.65 27.56
N MET A 52 -28.71 7.44 28.07
CA MET A 52 -27.52 8.08 27.51
C MET A 52 -27.27 7.68 26.05
N LYS A 53 -27.46 6.41 25.71
CA LYS A 53 -27.31 5.92 24.33
C LYS A 53 -28.30 6.59 23.37
N GLU A 54 -29.57 6.72 23.77
CA GLU A 54 -30.59 7.44 22.99
C GLU A 54 -30.23 8.92 22.77
N ILE A 55 -29.69 9.58 23.80
CA ILE A 55 -29.24 10.98 23.70
C ILE A 55 -28.07 11.11 22.71
N ILE A 56 -27.09 10.20 22.79
CA ILE A 56 -25.93 10.20 21.89
C ILE A 56 -26.37 9.97 20.44
N ASP A 57 -27.21 8.97 20.20
CA ASP A 57 -27.73 8.64 18.87
C ASP A 57 -28.51 9.83 18.28
N LYS A 58 -29.34 10.49 19.09
CA LYS A 58 -30.09 11.69 18.68
C LYS A 58 -29.16 12.86 18.33
N ASN A 59 -28.11 13.09 19.13
CA ASN A 59 -27.13 14.13 18.87
C ASN A 59 -26.33 13.87 17.58
N GLN A 60 -25.93 12.61 17.35
CA GLN A 60 -25.25 12.20 16.12
C GLN A 60 -26.15 12.38 14.89
N ASN A 61 -27.42 12.00 14.99
CA ASN A 61 -28.38 12.16 13.92
C ASN A 61 -28.59 13.65 13.56
N ASN A 62 -28.78 14.50 14.57
CA ASN A 62 -28.88 15.96 14.37
C ASN A 62 -27.62 16.55 13.72
N ALA A 63 -26.43 16.16 14.17
CA ALA A 63 -25.17 16.63 13.59
C ALA A 63 -25.01 16.23 12.11
N LEU A 64 -25.42 15.00 11.75
CA LEU A 64 -25.41 14.54 10.35
C LEU A 64 -26.42 15.33 9.51
N VAL A 65 -27.62 15.56 10.02
CA VAL A 65 -28.66 16.33 9.33
C VAL A 65 -28.21 17.76 9.06
N ASP A 66 -27.58 18.41 10.04
CA ASP A 66 -27.11 19.79 9.91
C ASP A 66 -25.91 19.90 8.96
N ALA A 67 -24.97 18.95 9.00
CA ALA A 67 -23.79 18.96 8.13
C ALA A 67 -24.13 18.83 6.63
N PHE A 68 -25.24 18.17 6.30
CA PHE A 68 -25.66 17.89 4.92
C PHE A 68 -26.94 18.64 4.50
N LYS A 69 -27.27 19.72 5.20
CA LYS A 69 -28.42 20.56 4.87
C LYS A 69 -28.35 21.10 3.43
N ASP A 70 -29.47 21.03 2.73
CA ASP A 70 -29.67 21.53 1.35
C ASP A 70 -28.74 20.91 0.29
N ARG A 71 -28.21 19.71 0.54
CA ARG A 71 -27.34 18.97 -0.39
C ARG A 71 -28.05 17.77 -0.98
N TYR A 72 -27.70 17.40 -2.22
CA TYR A 72 -28.12 16.13 -2.81
C TYR A 72 -27.41 14.99 -2.09
N VAL A 73 -28.17 14.17 -1.38
CA VAL A 73 -27.64 13.08 -0.56
C VAL A 73 -28.39 11.78 -0.75
N ILE A 74 -27.68 10.70 -0.44
CA ILE A 74 -28.26 9.41 -0.09
C ILE A 74 -28.05 9.18 1.39
N TYR A 75 -29.08 8.74 2.09
CA TYR A 75 -29.00 8.32 3.49
C TYR A 75 -29.23 6.81 3.62
N ILE A 76 -28.53 6.21 4.56
CA ILE A 76 -28.80 4.87 5.09
C ILE A 76 -29.23 5.06 6.53
N ALA A 77 -30.46 4.68 6.83
CA ALA A 77 -31.04 4.84 8.16
C ALA A 77 -31.55 3.51 8.72
N LYS A 78 -31.37 3.34 10.02
CA LYS A 78 -31.91 2.24 10.81
C LYS A 78 -33.30 2.61 11.28
N ILE A 79 -34.26 1.74 10.99
CA ILE A 79 -35.64 1.88 11.45
C ILE A 79 -35.83 1.08 12.73
N LYS A 80 -35.60 -0.23 12.68
CA LYS A 80 -35.83 -1.16 13.81
C LYS A 80 -34.75 -2.24 13.86
N GLU A 81 -34.57 -2.81 15.04
CA GLU A 81 -33.72 -3.97 15.27
C GLU A 81 -34.53 -5.04 15.99
N LYS A 82 -34.54 -6.25 15.46
CA LYS A 82 -35.21 -7.40 16.08
C LYS A 82 -34.41 -8.67 15.78
N ASN A 83 -34.07 -9.43 16.81
CA ASN A 83 -33.42 -10.75 16.73
C ASN A 83 -32.17 -10.75 15.81
N ASN A 84 -31.20 -9.88 16.08
CA ASN A 84 -29.96 -9.69 15.30
C ASN A 84 -30.14 -9.29 13.82
N LYS A 85 -31.36 -8.94 13.41
CA LYS A 85 -31.64 -8.36 12.10
C LYS A 85 -32.07 -6.91 12.26
N ILE A 86 -31.52 -6.08 11.39
CA ILE A 86 -31.68 -4.63 11.35
C ILE A 86 -32.48 -4.30 10.09
N LEU A 87 -33.60 -3.62 10.28
CA LEU A 87 -34.38 -3.06 9.19
C LEU A 87 -33.78 -1.70 8.84
N ILE A 88 -33.22 -1.59 7.63
CA ILE A 88 -32.62 -0.38 7.11
C ILE A 88 -33.42 0.19 5.94
N LYS A 89 -33.34 1.50 5.78
CA LYS A 89 -33.88 2.24 4.63
C LYS A 89 -32.74 2.95 3.90
N ILE A 90 -32.68 2.76 2.58
CA ILE A 90 -31.75 3.46 1.70
C ILE A 90 -32.58 4.37 0.79
N GLY A 91 -32.41 5.68 0.93
CA GLY A 91 -33.16 6.66 0.13
C GLY A 91 -32.34 7.86 -0.27
N SER A 92 -32.74 8.53 -1.35
CA SER A 92 -32.20 9.83 -1.74
C SER A 92 -33.10 10.99 -1.30
N THR A 93 -32.49 12.16 -1.08
CA THR A 93 -33.19 13.42 -0.83
C THR A 93 -32.27 14.61 -1.08
N LYS A 94 -32.86 15.78 -1.29
CA LYS A 94 -32.17 17.09 -1.27
C LYS A 94 -32.40 17.82 0.06
N GLU A 95 -33.50 17.50 0.73
CA GLU A 95 -33.94 18.11 1.99
C GLU A 95 -33.95 17.05 3.09
N ILE A 96 -32.78 16.74 3.63
CA ILE A 96 -32.64 15.71 4.67
C ILE A 96 -33.41 16.07 5.94
N GLN A 97 -33.49 17.35 6.31
CA GLN A 97 -34.23 17.84 7.48
C GLN A 97 -35.73 17.50 7.44
N ASN A 98 -36.39 17.81 6.31
CA ASN A 98 -37.81 17.52 6.13
C ASN A 98 -38.07 16.02 6.02
N ARG A 99 -37.15 15.29 5.38
CA ARG A 99 -37.23 13.83 5.21
C ARG A 99 -37.15 13.10 6.54
N VAL A 100 -36.25 13.48 7.45
CA VAL A 100 -36.14 12.88 8.79
C VAL A 100 -37.42 13.08 9.59
N LYS A 101 -37.94 14.32 9.66
CA LYS A 101 -39.20 14.61 10.37
C LYS A 101 -40.39 13.79 9.86
N THR A 102 -40.42 13.53 8.56
CA THR A 102 -41.49 12.73 7.94
C THR A 102 -41.34 11.25 8.29
N LEU A 103 -40.13 10.71 8.19
CA LEU A 103 -39.84 9.30 8.46
C LEU A 103 -39.91 8.95 9.95
N GLU A 104 -39.57 9.88 10.85
CA GLU A 104 -39.78 9.73 12.29
C GLU A 104 -41.27 9.57 12.63
N LYS A 105 -42.15 10.34 11.97
CA LYS A 105 -43.61 10.21 12.14
C LYS A 105 -44.15 8.90 11.56
N GLU A 106 -43.57 8.41 10.47
CA GLU A 106 -44.03 7.19 9.79
C GLU A 106 -43.59 5.91 10.51
N TYR A 107 -42.35 5.86 11.00
CA TYR A 107 -41.75 4.63 11.53
C TYR A 107 -41.57 4.61 13.06
N ASN A 108 -41.85 5.71 13.76
CA ASN A 108 -41.62 5.98 15.20
C ASN A 108 -40.15 5.96 15.64
N THR A 109 -39.32 5.10 15.04
CA THR A 109 -37.88 4.99 15.31
C THR A 109 -37.12 5.15 14.01
N PHE A 110 -36.25 6.17 13.95
CA PHE A 110 -35.44 6.46 12.76
C PHE A 110 -34.09 7.06 13.18
N ASN A 111 -33.00 6.36 12.88
CA ASN A 111 -31.64 6.84 13.16
C ASN A 111 -30.77 6.74 11.90
N ILE A 112 -30.15 7.84 11.49
CA ILE A 112 -29.27 7.85 10.32
C ILE A 112 -27.92 7.23 10.71
N ILE A 113 -27.53 6.20 9.98
CA ILE A 113 -26.22 5.54 10.14
C ILE A 113 -25.17 6.23 9.27
N LYS A 114 -25.53 6.56 8.01
CA LYS A 114 -24.59 7.12 7.05
C LYS A 114 -25.27 8.02 6.02
N ILE A 115 -24.58 9.09 5.65
CA ILE A 115 -24.97 10.00 4.55
C ILE A 115 -23.85 10.05 3.51
N PHE A 116 -24.24 10.01 2.23
CA PHE A 116 -23.37 10.21 1.08
C PHE A 116 -23.83 11.42 0.27
N GLU A 117 -23.04 12.48 0.26
CA GLU A 117 -23.25 13.63 -0.64
C GLU A 117 -22.90 13.28 -2.08
N CYS A 118 -23.85 13.46 -2.99
CA CYS A 118 -23.74 13.07 -4.38
C CYS A 118 -24.74 13.87 -5.25
N PRO A 119 -24.29 14.67 -6.24
CA PRO A 119 -25.18 15.40 -7.14
C PRO A 119 -26.15 14.50 -7.91
N ARG A 120 -25.75 13.27 -8.26
CA ARG A 120 -26.58 12.26 -8.94
C ARG A 120 -27.18 11.26 -7.94
N ASN A 121 -27.75 11.76 -6.84
CA ASN A 121 -28.28 10.94 -5.74
C ASN A 121 -29.35 9.92 -6.17
N GLU A 122 -30.28 10.28 -7.06
CA GLU A 122 -31.32 9.34 -7.53
C GLU A 122 -30.75 8.17 -8.35
N ALA A 123 -29.76 8.44 -9.20
CA ALA A 123 -29.10 7.41 -10.00
C ALA A 123 -28.27 6.48 -9.10
N PHE A 124 -27.60 7.06 -8.09
CA PHE A 124 -26.83 6.30 -7.13
C PHE A 124 -27.73 5.46 -6.19
N GLU A 125 -28.92 5.94 -5.85
CA GLU A 125 -29.93 5.16 -5.11
C GLU A 125 -30.39 3.95 -5.92
N LYS A 126 -30.79 4.16 -7.18
CA LYS A 126 -31.19 3.07 -8.09
C LYS A 126 -30.08 2.04 -8.26
N PHE A 127 -28.83 2.48 -8.32
CA PHE A 127 -27.67 1.58 -8.36
C PHE A 127 -27.56 0.73 -7.09
N LEU A 128 -27.66 1.34 -5.90
CA LEU A 128 -27.59 0.60 -4.64
C LEU A 128 -28.73 -0.41 -4.51
N HIS A 129 -29.96 -0.04 -4.87
CA HIS A 129 -31.11 -0.95 -4.82
C HIS A 129 -30.97 -2.15 -5.77
N LYS A 130 -30.32 -1.97 -6.92
CA LYS A 130 -30.13 -3.02 -7.94
C LYS A 130 -28.84 -3.82 -7.76
N HIS A 131 -27.95 -3.41 -6.86
CA HIS A 131 -26.67 -4.06 -6.69
C HIS A 131 -26.85 -5.52 -6.24
N PRO A 132 -26.19 -6.53 -6.86
CA PRO A 132 -26.41 -7.95 -6.58
C PRO A 132 -26.25 -8.31 -5.09
N ASN A 133 -25.29 -7.65 -4.41
CA ASN A 133 -25.03 -7.88 -2.99
C ASN A 133 -25.98 -7.12 -2.04
N ILE A 134 -26.92 -6.32 -2.54
CA ILE A 134 -27.86 -5.52 -1.74
C ILE A 134 -29.29 -5.96 -2.01
N ILE A 135 -29.66 -6.16 -3.28
CA ILE A 135 -31.02 -6.53 -3.70
C ILE A 135 -31.52 -7.83 -3.05
N LYS A 136 -30.61 -8.77 -2.75
CA LYS A 136 -30.92 -10.03 -2.06
C LYS A 136 -31.48 -9.84 -0.64
N TYR A 137 -31.29 -8.68 -0.03
CA TYR A 137 -31.77 -8.35 1.31
C TYR A 137 -33.05 -7.53 1.32
N LYS A 138 -33.63 -7.31 0.14
CA LYS A 138 -34.83 -6.50 -0.01
C LYS A 138 -36.00 -7.14 0.74
N ASN A 139 -36.64 -6.36 1.59
CA ASN A 139 -37.78 -6.82 2.37
C ASN A 139 -39.09 -6.32 1.77
N HIS A 140 -39.96 -7.24 1.37
CA HIS A 140 -41.27 -6.94 0.78
C HIS A 140 -42.40 -6.86 1.81
N GLU A 141 -42.16 -7.24 3.06
CA GLU A 141 -43.21 -7.33 4.09
C GLU A 141 -43.69 -5.97 4.63
N TYR A 142 -42.96 -4.87 4.37
CA TYR A 142 -43.33 -3.52 4.81
C TYR A 142 -43.64 -2.60 3.61
N ASN A 143 -44.93 -2.26 3.44
CA ASN A 143 -45.47 -1.19 2.58
C ASN A 143 -45.04 -1.21 1.10
N ASN A 144 -44.72 -2.36 0.49
CA ASN A 144 -44.29 -2.45 -0.93
C ASN A 144 -43.13 -1.49 -1.30
N SER A 145 -42.39 -1.03 -0.30
CA SER A 145 -41.42 0.04 -0.48
C SER A 145 -40.10 -0.54 -0.98
N ASN A 146 -39.67 -0.11 -2.16
CA ASN A 146 -38.47 -0.64 -2.83
C ASN A 146 -37.14 -0.30 -2.14
N GLU A 147 -37.22 0.44 -1.04
CA GLU A 147 -36.11 1.10 -0.33
C GLU A 147 -35.77 0.41 1.02
N LEU A 148 -36.50 -0.64 1.41
CA LEU A 148 -36.33 -1.33 2.69
C LEU A 148 -35.57 -2.64 2.54
N PHE A 149 -34.59 -2.84 3.44
CA PHE A 149 -33.73 -4.01 3.46
C PHE A 149 -33.60 -4.58 4.88
N LEU A 150 -33.63 -5.90 5.00
CA LEU A 150 -33.46 -6.61 6.27
C LEU A 150 -32.10 -7.29 6.28
N VAL A 151 -31.19 -6.80 7.13
CA VAL A 151 -29.76 -7.16 7.11
C VAL A 151 -29.23 -7.44 8.50
N THR A 152 -28.16 -8.21 8.60
CA THR A 152 -27.34 -8.31 9.82
C THR A 152 -26.36 -7.15 9.92
N GLN A 153 -25.70 -6.98 11.08
CA GLN A 153 -24.69 -5.94 11.26
C GLN A 153 -23.52 -6.05 10.26
N GLU A 154 -23.02 -7.27 10.00
CA GLU A 154 -21.94 -7.50 9.03
C GLU A 154 -22.34 -7.14 7.59
N GLU A 155 -23.60 -7.37 7.25
CA GLU A 155 -24.14 -7.08 5.92
C GLU A 155 -24.38 -5.59 5.73
N LEU A 156 -24.82 -4.90 6.79
CA LEU A 156 -24.91 -3.44 6.82
C LEU A 156 -23.54 -2.80 6.54
N ASP A 157 -22.49 -3.30 7.19
CA ASP A 157 -21.12 -2.80 6.95
C ASP A 157 -20.69 -3.03 5.50
N LYS A 158 -21.00 -4.18 4.91
CA LYS A 158 -20.76 -4.46 3.48
C LYS A 158 -21.52 -3.48 2.57
N ILE A 159 -22.77 -3.16 2.88
CA ILE A 159 -23.58 -2.18 2.12
C ILE A 159 -22.95 -0.79 2.20
N ILE A 160 -22.54 -0.35 3.40
CA ILE A 160 -21.87 0.93 3.59
C ILE A 160 -20.57 0.97 2.78
N GLN A 161 -19.78 -0.11 2.79
CA GLN A 161 -18.56 -0.20 2.00
C GLN A 161 -18.86 -0.11 0.49
N ILE A 162 -19.87 -0.82 -0.02
CA ILE A 162 -20.29 -0.70 -1.43
C ILE A 162 -20.64 0.76 -1.77
N GLY A 163 -21.33 1.46 -0.87
CA GLY A 163 -21.63 2.89 -1.00
C GLY A 163 -20.37 3.76 -1.05
N ILE A 164 -19.43 3.56 -0.13
CA ILE A 164 -18.15 4.30 -0.09
C ILE A 164 -17.36 4.12 -1.39
N HIS A 165 -17.23 2.88 -1.88
CA HIS A 165 -16.44 2.56 -3.06
C HIS A 165 -17.06 3.12 -4.36
N ASN A 166 -18.39 3.17 -4.45
CA ASN A 166 -19.07 3.60 -5.67
C ASN A 166 -19.49 5.08 -5.68
N LYS A 167 -19.47 5.78 -4.54
CA LYS A 167 -19.83 7.20 -4.42
C LYS A 167 -19.19 8.07 -5.51
N PHE A 168 -17.91 7.87 -5.79
CA PHE A 168 -17.15 8.68 -6.74
C PHE A 168 -17.71 8.61 -8.18
N LYS A 169 -18.27 7.46 -8.59
CA LYS A 169 -18.85 7.27 -9.94
C LYS A 169 -20.05 8.20 -10.20
N PHE A 170 -20.71 8.62 -9.14
CA PHE A 170 -21.91 9.45 -9.19
C PHE A 170 -21.64 10.88 -8.69
N SER A 171 -20.37 11.20 -8.38
CA SER A 171 -19.98 12.49 -7.82
C SER A 171 -19.55 13.52 -8.87
N SER A 172 -19.27 13.11 -10.12
CA SER A 172 -18.89 14.01 -11.22
C SER A 172 -20.11 14.47 -12.03
N THR A 173 -20.19 15.77 -12.28
CA THR A 173 -21.15 16.44 -13.18
C THR A 173 -20.75 16.39 -14.65
N THR A 174 -19.58 15.82 -14.98
CA THR A 174 -19.01 15.86 -16.34
C THR A 174 -19.80 15.01 -17.33
N ASP A 175 -20.06 15.58 -18.51
CA ASP A 175 -21.01 15.15 -19.53
C ASP A 175 -20.90 13.67 -19.92
N ASN A 176 -22.06 13.00 -19.93
CA ASN A 176 -22.21 11.56 -20.19
C ASN A 176 -21.65 11.14 -21.56
N ASP A 177 -21.59 12.06 -22.53
CA ASP A 177 -21.20 11.74 -23.92
C ASP A 177 -19.71 11.36 -24.02
N GLN A 178 -18.83 12.02 -23.27
CA GLN A 178 -17.40 11.69 -23.27
C GLN A 178 -17.11 10.36 -22.55
N ILE A 179 -17.91 10.02 -21.52
CA ILE A 179 -17.76 8.75 -20.80
C ILE A 179 -18.25 7.59 -21.68
N ILE A 180 -19.41 7.75 -22.34
CA ILE A 180 -19.96 6.76 -23.26
C ILE A 180 -19.02 6.55 -24.46
N GLU A 181 -18.44 7.62 -24.99
CA GLU A 181 -17.48 7.54 -26.11
C GLU A 181 -16.19 6.80 -25.70
N ILE A 182 -15.65 7.09 -24.51
CA ILE A 182 -14.51 6.35 -23.95
C ILE A 182 -14.84 4.87 -23.70
N GLU A 183 -16.06 4.57 -23.27
CA GLU A 183 -16.50 3.20 -22.96
C GLU A 183 -16.72 2.38 -24.25
N ASN A 184 -17.28 3.00 -25.30
CA ASN A 184 -17.42 2.41 -26.63
C ASN A 184 -16.06 2.14 -27.30
N ILE A 185 -15.10 3.07 -27.17
CA ILE A 185 -13.73 2.88 -27.66
C ILE A 185 -13.05 1.69 -26.97
N LYS A 186 -13.26 1.52 -25.66
CA LYS A 186 -12.73 0.36 -24.91
C LYS A 186 -13.36 -0.95 -25.34
N LEU A 187 -14.68 -0.98 -25.59
CA LEU A 187 -15.38 -2.17 -26.07
C LEU A 187 -14.85 -2.61 -27.45
N MET A 188 -14.67 -1.67 -28.38
CA MET A 188 -14.04 -1.96 -29.69
C MET A 188 -12.61 -2.50 -29.56
N GLN A 189 -11.82 -1.97 -28.63
CA GLN A 189 -10.46 -2.47 -28.38
C GLN A 189 -10.45 -3.89 -27.79
N ILE A 190 -11.40 -4.20 -26.91
CA ILE A 190 -11.57 -5.54 -26.33
C ILE A 190 -12.01 -6.53 -27.41
N GLU A 191 -12.98 -6.17 -28.26
CA GLU A 191 -13.41 -7.02 -29.37
C GLU A 191 -12.30 -7.28 -30.37
N ALA A 192 -11.50 -6.25 -30.70
CA ALA A 192 -10.32 -6.41 -31.55
C ALA A 192 -9.26 -7.33 -30.93
N GLN A 193 -9.02 -7.22 -29.61
CA GLN A 193 -8.13 -8.14 -28.89
C GLN A 193 -8.67 -9.57 -28.84
N ASN A 194 -9.97 -9.75 -28.64
CA ASN A 194 -10.60 -11.06 -28.60
C ASN A 194 -10.54 -11.74 -29.97
N LYS A 195 -10.78 -11.00 -31.07
CA LYS A 195 -10.59 -11.52 -32.44
C LYS A 195 -9.14 -11.91 -32.72
N GLN A 196 -8.18 -11.13 -32.22
CA GLN A 196 -6.75 -11.47 -32.34
C GLN A 196 -6.39 -12.72 -31.50
N LEU A 197 -6.99 -12.89 -30.33
CA LEU A 197 -6.82 -14.07 -29.48
C LEU A 197 -7.48 -15.33 -30.07
N GLU A 198 -8.63 -15.20 -30.73
CA GLU A 198 -9.30 -16.29 -31.47
C GLU A 198 -8.47 -16.77 -32.65
N LEU A 199 -7.81 -15.86 -33.37
CA LEU A 199 -6.88 -16.18 -34.46
C LEU A 199 -5.59 -16.88 -33.99
N LEU A 200 -5.22 -16.76 -32.71
CA LEU A 200 -4.01 -17.33 -32.13
C LEU A 200 -4.23 -18.71 -31.47
N ASN A 201 -5.48 -19.12 -31.20
CA ASN A 201 -5.80 -20.33 -30.43
C ASN A 201 -6.27 -21.52 -31.29
N VAL A 202 -5.53 -21.87 -32.35
CA VAL A 202 -5.50 -23.26 -32.85
C VAL A 202 -4.28 -23.93 -32.28
N THR A 203 -4.32 -24.26 -30.99
CA THR A 203 -3.71 -25.44 -30.33
C THR A 203 -3.67 -25.22 -28.81
N ASN A 204 -4.10 -26.26 -28.09
CA ASN A 204 -3.97 -26.51 -26.66
C ASN A 204 -5.06 -25.92 -25.76
N ASN A 205 -6.06 -26.78 -25.52
CA ASN A 205 -6.95 -26.76 -24.37
C ASN A 205 -6.15 -27.09 -23.11
N GLU A 206 -5.89 -26.09 -22.27
CA GLU A 206 -5.78 -26.24 -20.82
C GLU A 206 -6.49 -25.05 -20.17
N ASP A 207 -7.33 -25.35 -19.18
CA ASP A 207 -8.26 -24.45 -18.49
C ASP A 207 -7.57 -23.16 -17.99
N LYS A 208 -7.80 -22.04 -18.71
CA LYS A 208 -7.48 -20.71 -18.21
C LYS A 208 -8.68 -20.16 -17.42
N LEU A 209 -8.56 -20.23 -16.10
CA LEU A 209 -9.35 -19.45 -15.15
C LEU A 209 -9.31 -17.96 -15.55
N TYR A 210 -10.49 -17.42 -15.84
CA TYR A 210 -10.75 -16.02 -16.13
C TYR A 210 -10.23 -15.12 -15.00
N ILE A 211 -9.28 -14.23 -15.33
CA ILE A 211 -8.80 -13.18 -14.42
C ILE A 211 -9.64 -11.93 -14.68
N ASP A 212 -10.50 -11.59 -13.73
CA ASP A 212 -11.32 -10.39 -13.77
C ASP A 212 -10.43 -9.12 -13.79
N PRO A 213 -10.61 -8.15 -14.71
CA PRO A 213 -9.71 -6.99 -14.86
C PRO A 213 -9.79 -5.93 -13.73
N ILE A 214 -10.16 -6.30 -12.52
CA ILE A 214 -10.55 -5.38 -11.43
C ILE A 214 -9.37 -4.69 -10.72
N ILE A 215 -8.12 -4.82 -11.20
CA ILE A 215 -6.97 -4.13 -10.57
C ILE A 215 -6.17 -3.31 -11.59
N LEU A 216 -6.88 -2.50 -12.37
CA LEU A 216 -6.35 -1.30 -13.00
C LEU A 216 -7.15 -0.09 -12.56
N LEU A 217 -7.19 0.18 -11.24
CA LEU A 217 -7.48 1.54 -10.81
C LEU A 217 -6.34 2.41 -11.35
N ASN A 218 -6.67 3.27 -12.32
CA ASN A 218 -5.81 4.39 -12.67
C ASN A 218 -5.59 5.19 -11.38
N ASP A 219 -4.32 5.39 -11.05
CA ASP A 219 -3.93 6.24 -9.93
C ASP A 219 -4.28 7.69 -10.30
N ASN A 220 -5.54 8.06 -10.02
CA ASN A 220 -6.08 9.40 -10.30
C ASN A 220 -5.64 10.41 -9.24
N ARG A 221 -4.59 10.12 -8.44
CA ARG A 221 -3.96 11.14 -7.61
C ARG A 221 -3.41 12.22 -8.55
N LYS A 222 -4.16 13.33 -8.65
CA LYS A 222 -3.60 14.60 -9.15
C LYS A 222 -2.27 14.79 -8.43
N HIS A 223 -1.18 14.98 -9.18
CA HIS A 223 0.16 15.09 -8.63
C HIS A 223 0.18 16.06 -7.44
N THR A 224 0.19 15.52 -6.22
CA THR A 224 0.16 16.32 -4.97
C THR A 224 1.53 16.85 -4.60
N GLN A 225 2.59 16.38 -5.27
CA GLN A 225 3.96 16.84 -5.04
C GLN A 225 4.40 17.79 -6.14
N GLN A 226 5.07 18.88 -5.74
CA GLN A 226 5.78 19.75 -6.67
C GLN A 226 6.71 18.89 -7.52
N ARG A 227 6.49 18.87 -8.84
CA ARG A 227 7.37 18.18 -9.77
C ARG A 227 8.71 18.91 -9.75
N GLY A 228 9.80 18.22 -9.45
CA GLY A 228 11.15 18.79 -9.48
C GLY A 228 11.59 19.26 -10.87
N ASN A 229 12.85 19.66 -11.01
CA ASN A 229 13.43 20.15 -12.26
C ASN A 229 13.27 19.14 -13.42
N LYS A 230 13.16 19.67 -14.64
CA LYS A 230 13.24 18.90 -15.89
C LYS A 230 14.68 18.43 -16.08
N ILE A 231 14.90 17.38 -16.85
CA ILE A 231 16.24 16.82 -17.11
C ILE A 231 16.53 16.91 -18.59
N GLN A 232 17.65 17.51 -18.96
CA GLN A 232 18.10 17.60 -20.34
C GLN A 232 19.27 16.65 -20.59
N ARG A 233 19.26 16.02 -21.76
CA ARG A 233 20.35 15.18 -22.27
C ARG A 233 20.98 15.86 -23.47
N TYR A 234 22.30 15.95 -23.44
CA TYR A 234 23.13 16.54 -24.47
C TYR A 234 24.08 15.50 -25.06
N SER A 235 24.67 15.82 -26.22
CA SER A 235 25.78 15.03 -26.79
C SER A 235 26.97 14.91 -25.85
N SER A 236 27.90 13.99 -26.15
CA SER A 236 29.16 13.82 -25.42
C SER A 236 29.92 15.14 -25.26
N ASP A 237 29.85 15.97 -26.30
CA ASP A 237 30.60 17.22 -26.37
C ASP A 237 29.84 18.37 -25.69
N GLY A 238 28.60 18.12 -25.26
CA GLY A 238 27.78 19.10 -24.55
C GLY A 238 27.14 20.18 -25.42
N LYS A 239 27.45 20.21 -26.72
CA LYS A 239 27.07 21.30 -27.63
C LYS A 239 25.68 21.19 -28.23
N THR A 240 25.10 20.00 -28.22
CA THR A 240 23.80 19.75 -28.84
C THR A 240 22.83 19.17 -27.83
N LEU A 241 21.68 19.82 -27.67
CA LEU A 241 20.56 19.30 -26.88
C LEU A 241 19.91 18.17 -27.68
N ILE A 242 19.81 16.99 -27.08
CA ILE A 242 19.22 15.81 -27.71
C ILE A 242 17.76 15.68 -27.30
N LYS A 243 17.46 15.81 -25.99
CA LYS A 243 16.10 15.59 -25.47
C LYS A 243 15.92 16.19 -24.08
N THR A 244 14.72 16.72 -23.83
CA THR A 244 14.27 17.19 -22.51
C THR A 244 13.24 16.22 -21.93
N TYR A 245 13.42 15.84 -20.68
CA TYR A 245 12.58 14.91 -19.94
C TYR A 245 11.86 15.64 -18.82
N GLU A 246 10.59 15.31 -18.58
CA GLU A 246 9.81 15.91 -17.49
C GLU A 246 10.43 15.64 -16.10
N SER A 247 11.16 14.54 -15.92
CA SER A 247 11.90 14.24 -14.69
C SER A 247 12.90 13.10 -14.92
N TYR A 248 13.76 12.84 -13.92
CA TYR A 248 14.64 11.67 -13.87
C TYR A 248 13.93 10.34 -14.20
N ALA A 249 12.69 10.17 -13.76
CA ALA A 249 11.94 8.94 -14.00
C ALA A 249 11.63 8.73 -15.49
N TYR A 250 11.38 9.82 -16.23
CA TYR A 250 11.15 9.76 -17.68
C TYR A 250 12.47 9.47 -18.41
N ALA A 251 13.58 10.07 -17.98
CA ALA A 251 14.90 9.81 -18.57
C ALA A 251 15.32 8.33 -18.43
N ILE A 252 15.06 7.70 -17.27
CA ILE A 252 15.43 6.29 -17.02
C ILE A 252 14.53 5.31 -17.78
N ARG A 253 13.29 5.71 -18.07
CA ARG A 253 12.30 4.90 -18.78
C ARG A 253 12.31 5.12 -20.29
N ASP A 254 13.22 5.95 -20.80
CA ASP A 254 13.32 6.19 -22.23
C ASP A 254 13.72 4.91 -22.94
N LYS A 255 12.85 4.41 -23.83
CA LYS A 255 13.01 3.10 -24.49
C LYS A 255 14.30 3.04 -25.30
N ASP A 256 14.65 4.14 -25.95
CA ASP A 256 15.84 4.27 -26.79
C ASP A 256 17.12 4.02 -25.98
N LEU A 257 17.13 4.45 -24.71
CA LEU A 257 18.26 4.27 -23.81
C LEU A 257 18.18 2.94 -23.06
N SER A 258 17.02 2.58 -22.53
CA SER A 258 16.85 1.41 -21.66
C SER A 258 17.12 0.09 -22.37
N ASN A 259 16.87 0.03 -23.69
CA ASN A 259 17.15 -1.15 -24.50
C ASN A 259 18.65 -1.37 -24.73
N ILE A 260 19.44 -0.29 -24.74
CA ILE A 260 20.87 -0.32 -25.06
C ILE A 260 21.71 -0.39 -23.79
N MET A 261 21.29 0.32 -22.74
CA MET A 261 22.09 0.51 -21.53
C MET A 261 21.23 0.67 -20.28
N SER A 262 21.71 0.11 -19.16
CA SER A 262 21.10 0.37 -17.86
C SER A 262 21.51 1.74 -17.33
N ILE A 263 20.50 2.57 -17.04
CA ILE A 263 20.62 3.94 -16.52
C ILE A 263 20.08 4.00 -15.10
N SER A 264 20.74 4.80 -14.25
CA SER A 264 20.35 5.04 -12.86
C SER A 264 20.18 6.53 -12.56
N ARG A 265 19.16 6.86 -11.77
CA ARG A 265 18.91 8.23 -11.27
C ARG A 265 20.14 8.82 -10.57
N VAL A 266 20.74 8.04 -9.67
CA VAL A 266 21.87 8.48 -8.84
C VAL A 266 23.07 8.80 -9.72
N SER A 267 23.29 8.01 -10.77
CA SER A 267 24.39 8.24 -11.70
C SER A 267 24.18 9.47 -12.58
N ILE A 268 22.96 9.72 -13.06
CA ILE A 268 22.63 10.97 -13.78
C ILE A 268 22.90 12.17 -12.86
N LYS A 269 22.36 12.15 -11.64
CA LYS A 269 22.58 13.24 -10.68
C LYS A 269 24.06 13.49 -10.39
N ASN A 270 24.83 12.43 -10.12
CA ASN A 270 26.27 12.54 -9.94
C ASN A 270 27.01 13.09 -11.17
N ALA A 271 26.51 12.82 -12.38
CA ALA A 271 27.08 13.33 -13.61
C ALA A 271 26.85 14.83 -13.77
N ILE A 272 25.65 15.31 -13.39
CA ILE A 272 25.30 16.72 -13.34
C ILE A 272 26.17 17.42 -12.28
N ASP A 273 26.13 16.96 -11.03
CA ASP A 273 26.81 17.61 -9.90
C ASP A 273 28.33 17.73 -10.09
N LYS A 274 28.94 16.79 -10.83
CA LYS A 274 30.39 16.71 -11.04
C LYS A 274 30.82 17.03 -12.47
N ASN A 275 29.91 17.49 -13.32
CA ASN A 275 30.17 17.73 -14.75
C ASN A 275 30.89 16.55 -15.42
N LEU A 276 30.42 15.32 -15.19
CA LEU A 276 30.99 14.11 -15.77
C LEU A 276 30.17 13.63 -16.98
N LEU A 277 30.81 12.86 -17.84
CA LEU A 277 30.09 12.05 -18.82
C LEU A 277 29.47 10.85 -18.14
N TYR A 278 28.18 10.63 -18.40
CA TYR A 278 27.51 9.40 -18.01
C TYR A 278 26.93 8.71 -19.24
N LYS A 279 27.46 7.51 -19.49
CA LYS A 279 27.12 6.68 -20.65
C LYS A 279 27.25 7.45 -21.98
N ASN A 280 28.34 8.20 -22.13
CA ASN A 280 28.66 9.03 -23.29
C ASN A 280 27.71 10.22 -23.55
N PHE A 281 26.88 10.57 -22.57
CA PHE A 281 26.03 11.76 -22.64
C PHE A 281 26.34 12.74 -21.51
N ARG A 282 26.10 14.01 -21.79
CA ARG A 282 26.08 15.10 -20.81
C ARG A 282 24.64 15.31 -20.33
N TRP A 283 24.48 15.66 -19.07
CA TRP A 283 23.18 15.80 -18.42
C TRP A 283 23.12 17.14 -17.67
N MET A 284 21.95 17.75 -17.60
CA MET A 284 21.72 18.97 -16.82
C MET A 284 20.29 19.04 -16.28
N GLU A 285 20.09 19.70 -15.14
CA GLU A 285 18.76 20.02 -14.62
C GLU A 285 18.28 21.35 -15.19
N LEU A 286 17.07 21.41 -15.75
CA LEU A 286 16.44 22.63 -16.23
C LEU A 286 15.31 23.04 -15.26
N ASP A 287 15.28 24.31 -14.86
CA ASP A 287 14.15 24.85 -14.08
C ASP A 287 12.85 24.63 -14.87
N ARG A 288 11.83 24.12 -14.19
CA ARG A 288 10.54 23.79 -14.78
C ARG A 288 9.83 25.01 -15.38
N LYS A 289 10.16 26.23 -14.94
CA LYS A 289 9.62 27.49 -15.49
C LYS A 289 10.15 27.81 -16.89
N LEU A 290 11.29 27.23 -17.27
CA LEU A 290 11.91 27.48 -18.57
C LEU A 290 11.36 26.52 -19.63
N ASP A 291 11.41 26.97 -20.87
CA ASP A 291 10.97 26.21 -22.04
C ASP A 291 11.90 25.01 -22.30
N ASP A 292 11.34 23.93 -22.85
CA ASP A 292 12.06 22.66 -23.01
C ASP A 292 13.31 22.76 -23.89
N ASP A 293 13.32 23.70 -24.83
CA ASP A 293 14.40 23.95 -25.79
C ASP A 293 15.47 24.92 -25.26
N THR A 294 15.32 25.39 -24.01
CA THR A 294 16.28 26.30 -23.38
C THR A 294 17.63 25.59 -23.23
N PHE A 295 18.62 26.00 -24.02
CA PHE A 295 19.98 25.47 -23.93
C PHE A 295 20.69 26.00 -22.69
N GLN A 296 21.29 25.11 -21.90
CA GLN A 296 22.04 25.49 -20.69
C GLN A 296 23.54 25.45 -20.92
N ASP A 297 24.26 26.40 -20.33
CA ASP A 297 25.71 26.30 -20.23
C ASP A 297 26.06 25.23 -19.18
N ILE A 298 26.53 24.09 -19.69
CA ILE A 298 26.89 22.92 -18.88
C ILE A 298 28.38 22.92 -18.48
N GLY A 299 29.15 23.92 -18.92
CA GLY A 299 30.59 24.01 -18.68
C GLY A 299 31.41 22.86 -19.27
N GLU A 300 32.69 22.84 -18.95
CA GLU A 300 33.62 21.83 -19.46
C GLU A 300 33.39 20.43 -18.88
N THR A 301 33.68 19.42 -19.69
CA THR A 301 33.57 18.02 -19.29
C THR A 301 34.75 17.59 -18.43
N ILE A 302 34.48 17.16 -17.21
CA ILE A 302 35.48 16.59 -16.30
C ILE A 302 35.60 15.09 -16.58
N ILE A 303 36.84 14.63 -16.79
CA ILE A 303 37.14 13.21 -17.01
C ILE A 303 36.98 12.46 -15.68
N SER A 304 36.05 11.51 -15.63
CA SER A 304 35.86 10.68 -14.43
C SER A 304 37.01 9.69 -14.25
N LYS A 305 37.47 9.50 -13.00
CA LYS A 305 38.35 8.37 -12.65
C LYS A 305 37.52 7.09 -12.65
N THR A 306 37.67 6.26 -13.69
CA THR A 306 37.04 4.94 -13.72
C THR A 306 37.79 3.99 -12.77
N VAL A 307 37.05 3.37 -11.85
CA VAL A 307 37.59 2.26 -11.05
C VAL A 307 37.45 1.01 -11.91
N LYS A 308 38.57 0.35 -12.25
CA LYS A 308 38.53 -0.95 -12.91
C LYS A 308 37.94 -1.98 -11.94
N ILE A 309 36.80 -2.57 -12.29
CA ILE A 309 36.13 -3.62 -11.53
C ILE A 309 36.25 -4.92 -12.33
N GLY A 310 36.62 -6.02 -11.67
CA GLY A 310 36.80 -7.31 -12.32
C GLY A 310 37.65 -8.26 -11.49
N PHE A 311 37.93 -9.42 -12.07
CA PHE A 311 38.81 -10.42 -11.47
C PHE A 311 40.24 -9.91 -11.35
N ILE A 312 40.95 -10.39 -10.34
CA ILE A 312 42.34 -10.00 -10.07
C ILE A 312 43.20 -11.23 -10.04
N ALA A 313 44.23 -11.22 -10.85
CA ALA A 313 45.28 -12.22 -10.82
C ALA A 313 46.39 -11.79 -9.86
N MET A 314 46.75 -12.69 -8.97
CA MET A 314 47.97 -12.61 -8.18
C MET A 314 49.06 -13.41 -8.88
N LEU A 315 50.13 -12.71 -9.25
CA LEU A 315 51.29 -13.23 -9.95
C LEU A 315 52.44 -13.47 -8.97
N ASN A 316 53.34 -14.37 -9.33
CA ASN A 316 54.61 -14.56 -8.64
C ASN A 316 55.57 -13.38 -8.85
N LEU A 317 56.71 -13.41 -8.15
CA LEU A 317 57.76 -12.38 -8.22
C LEU A 317 58.28 -12.16 -9.66
N ASP A 318 58.40 -13.23 -10.44
CA ASP A 318 58.89 -13.19 -11.83
C ASP A 318 57.79 -12.87 -12.87
N LYS A 319 56.54 -12.70 -12.43
CA LYS A 319 55.35 -12.45 -13.27
C LYS A 319 55.06 -13.51 -14.34
N ASN A 320 55.62 -14.71 -14.21
CA ASN A 320 55.50 -15.80 -15.18
C ASN A 320 54.43 -16.86 -14.82
N LYS A 321 53.83 -16.78 -13.62
CA LYS A 321 52.75 -17.67 -13.19
C LYS A 321 51.69 -16.93 -12.38
N ILE A 322 50.42 -17.18 -12.72
CA ILE A 322 49.29 -16.79 -11.87
C ILE A 322 49.17 -17.82 -10.75
N ILE A 323 49.28 -17.34 -9.51
CA ILE A 323 49.19 -18.18 -8.31
C ILE A 323 47.72 -18.32 -7.89
N LYS A 324 46.96 -17.23 -7.91
CA LYS A 324 45.57 -17.22 -7.45
C LYS A 324 44.78 -16.11 -8.15
N VAL A 325 43.51 -16.37 -8.43
CA VAL A 325 42.57 -15.37 -8.95
C VAL A 325 41.50 -15.07 -7.91
N PHE A 326 41.16 -13.79 -7.77
CA PHE A 326 40.16 -13.29 -6.83
C PHE A 326 38.99 -12.65 -7.57
N CYS A 327 37.81 -12.69 -6.96
CA CYS A 327 36.59 -12.10 -7.53
C CYS A 327 36.63 -10.57 -7.60
N ASP A 328 37.27 -9.91 -6.63
CA ASP A 328 37.44 -8.45 -6.59
C ASP A 328 38.68 -8.01 -5.76
N GLN A 329 38.96 -6.70 -5.76
CA GLN A 329 40.09 -6.08 -5.02
C GLN A 329 39.95 -6.26 -3.51
N LYS A 330 38.73 -6.46 -3.03
CA LYS A 330 38.46 -6.64 -1.61
C LYS A 330 38.82 -8.05 -1.16
N ALA A 331 38.42 -9.08 -1.90
CA ALA A 331 38.76 -10.47 -1.61
C ALA A 331 40.28 -10.70 -1.68
N ALA A 332 40.96 -10.08 -2.65
CA ALA A 332 42.42 -10.09 -2.72
C ALA A 332 43.06 -9.41 -1.48
N GLY A 333 42.46 -8.31 -1.00
CA GLY A 333 42.91 -7.62 0.21
C GLY A 333 42.69 -8.43 1.48
N GLU A 334 41.52 -9.06 1.62
CA GLU A 334 41.14 -9.91 2.76
C GLU A 334 42.06 -11.15 2.86
N ASP A 335 42.40 -11.80 1.74
CA ASP A 335 43.36 -12.92 1.67
C ASP A 335 44.75 -12.52 2.20
N ARG A 336 45.17 -11.27 1.93
CA ARG A 336 46.45 -10.70 2.39
C ARG A 336 46.36 -10.00 3.74
N LYS A 337 45.21 -10.07 4.41
CA LYS A 337 44.93 -9.41 5.70
C LYS A 337 45.15 -7.89 5.66
N PHE A 338 44.92 -7.25 4.52
CA PHE A 338 44.92 -5.80 4.42
C PHE A 338 43.63 -5.21 5.01
N THR A 339 43.78 -4.06 5.68
CA THR A 339 42.65 -3.30 6.23
C THR A 339 41.78 -2.65 5.15
N SER A 340 42.33 -2.40 3.96
CA SER A 340 41.64 -1.76 2.85
C SER A 340 42.03 -2.36 1.50
N SER A 341 41.04 -2.47 0.60
CA SER A 341 41.26 -2.83 -0.81
C SER A 341 42.10 -1.81 -1.57
N ALA A 342 42.26 -0.59 -1.03
CA ALA A 342 43.08 0.47 -1.62
C ALA A 342 44.55 0.06 -1.79
N SER A 343 45.08 -0.81 -0.91
CA SER A 343 46.45 -1.32 -1.02
C SER A 343 46.65 -2.12 -2.31
N ILE A 344 45.67 -2.95 -2.67
CA ILE A 344 45.68 -3.71 -3.94
C ILE A 344 45.48 -2.78 -5.13
N ALA A 345 44.53 -1.83 -5.04
CA ALA A 345 44.27 -0.85 -6.09
C ALA A 345 45.52 -0.05 -6.46
N ASN A 346 46.26 0.42 -5.44
CA ASN A 346 47.50 1.17 -5.62
C ASN A 346 48.62 0.28 -6.19
N ALA A 347 48.72 -0.97 -5.75
CA ALA A 347 49.69 -1.93 -6.27
C ALA A 347 49.49 -2.21 -7.77
N ILE A 348 48.24 -2.41 -8.20
CA ILE A 348 47.88 -2.56 -9.62
C ILE A 348 48.23 -1.29 -10.39
N LYS A 349 47.83 -0.12 -9.89
CA LYS A 349 48.05 1.17 -10.55
C LYS A 349 49.54 1.49 -10.73
N ARG A 350 50.35 1.23 -9.70
CA ARG A 350 51.80 1.50 -9.70
C ARG A 350 52.63 0.35 -10.25
N LYS A 351 52.00 -0.78 -10.60
CA LYS A 351 52.65 -2.05 -10.94
C LYS A 351 53.71 -2.46 -9.90
N SER A 352 53.43 -2.20 -8.62
CA SER A 352 54.37 -2.41 -7.51
C SER A 352 54.06 -3.69 -6.75
N LEU A 353 55.06 -4.22 -6.07
CA LEU A 353 54.91 -5.34 -5.14
C LEU A 353 53.99 -4.98 -3.98
N SER A 354 53.14 -5.93 -3.59
CA SER A 354 52.30 -5.82 -2.40
C SER A 354 52.25 -7.19 -1.72
N SER A 355 52.61 -7.25 -0.44
CA SER A 355 52.72 -8.51 0.32
C SER A 355 53.54 -9.60 -0.42
N GLY A 356 54.63 -9.22 -1.08
CA GLY A 356 55.53 -10.13 -1.79
C GLY A 356 55.01 -10.67 -3.13
N HIS A 357 53.91 -10.13 -3.67
CA HIS A 357 53.30 -10.59 -4.92
C HIS A 357 52.95 -9.40 -5.83
N TYR A 358 52.80 -9.68 -7.13
CA TYR A 358 52.26 -8.71 -8.08
C TYR A 358 50.76 -8.94 -8.29
N PHE A 359 50.01 -7.85 -8.41
CA PHE A 359 48.57 -7.90 -8.69
C PHE A 359 48.29 -7.22 -10.01
N MET A 360 47.45 -7.85 -10.84
CA MET A 360 46.97 -7.31 -12.10
C MET A 360 45.49 -7.64 -12.29
N MET A 361 44.78 -6.82 -13.07
CA MET A 361 43.44 -7.21 -13.50
C MET A 361 43.56 -8.42 -14.41
N TRP A 362 42.68 -9.41 -14.23
CA TRP A 362 42.68 -10.63 -15.05
C TRP A 362 42.65 -10.31 -16.53
N ASP A 363 41.80 -9.36 -16.95
CA ASP A 363 41.66 -8.97 -18.36
C ASP A 363 42.96 -8.40 -18.93
N ASP A 364 43.75 -7.71 -18.11
CA ASP A 364 45.05 -7.13 -18.47
C ASP A 364 46.20 -8.17 -18.45
N CYS A 365 45.96 -9.44 -18.07
CA CYS A 365 46.98 -10.49 -18.10
C CYS A 365 47.16 -11.10 -19.50
N ASP A 366 48.37 -11.58 -19.79
CA ASP A 366 48.69 -12.26 -21.05
C ASP A 366 47.86 -13.54 -21.22
N ASP A 367 47.41 -13.81 -22.44
CA ASP A 367 46.55 -14.95 -22.76
C ASP A 367 47.24 -16.30 -22.50
N TYR A 368 48.56 -16.36 -22.62
CA TYR A 368 49.35 -17.53 -22.25
C TYR A 368 49.20 -17.88 -20.76
N LEU A 369 49.30 -16.86 -19.89
CA LEU A 369 49.16 -17.04 -18.44
C LEU A 369 47.74 -17.45 -18.05
N LYS A 370 46.74 -16.86 -18.71
CA LYS A 370 45.33 -17.20 -18.51
C LYS A 370 45.06 -18.67 -18.84
N LYS A 371 45.52 -19.15 -20.00
CA LYS A 371 45.34 -20.54 -20.44
C LYS A 371 45.99 -21.52 -19.47
N LYS A 372 47.25 -21.30 -19.12
CA LYS A 372 47.99 -22.14 -18.16
C LYS A 372 47.31 -22.21 -16.78
N TYR A 373 46.70 -21.12 -16.33
CA TYR A 373 45.96 -21.13 -15.07
C TYR A 373 44.64 -21.91 -15.17
N LEU A 374 43.92 -21.78 -16.29
CA LEU A 374 42.64 -22.45 -16.54
C LEU A 374 42.76 -23.97 -16.78
N GLU A 375 43.94 -24.46 -17.14
CA GLU A 375 44.24 -25.89 -17.23
C GLU A 375 44.21 -26.58 -15.84
N GLU A 376 44.63 -25.87 -14.79
CA GLU A 376 44.74 -26.41 -13.42
C GLU A 376 43.60 -25.92 -12.50
N ASN A 377 42.95 -24.79 -12.80
CA ASN A 377 42.05 -24.10 -11.87
C ASN A 377 40.81 -23.51 -12.55
N ILE A 378 39.73 -23.36 -11.78
CA ILE A 378 38.48 -22.71 -12.20
C ILE A 378 38.44 -21.28 -11.64
N LEU A 379 37.95 -20.33 -12.43
CA LEU A 379 37.77 -18.95 -11.98
C LEU A 379 36.76 -18.87 -10.82
N PRO A 380 37.02 -18.01 -9.82
CA PRO A 380 36.06 -17.80 -8.73
C PRO A 380 34.76 -17.20 -9.26
N ASN A 381 33.65 -17.49 -8.59
CA ASN A 381 32.36 -16.87 -8.91
C ASN A 381 32.45 -15.34 -8.76
N LYS A 382 31.83 -14.61 -9.69
CA LYS A 382 31.70 -13.15 -9.56
C LYS A 382 30.99 -12.83 -8.25
N ARG A 383 31.49 -11.82 -7.54
CA ARG A 383 30.86 -11.38 -6.30
C ARG A 383 29.47 -10.84 -6.61
N VAL A 384 28.44 -11.55 -6.15
CA VAL A 384 27.06 -11.07 -6.18
C VAL A 384 26.96 -9.92 -5.18
N ALA A 385 26.30 -8.83 -5.56
CA ALA A 385 26.03 -7.73 -4.65
C ALA A 385 25.20 -8.26 -3.47
N ILE A 386 25.81 -8.32 -2.28
CA ILE A 386 25.25 -8.89 -1.04
C ILE A 386 23.88 -8.29 -0.68
N ASN A 387 23.55 -7.10 -1.22
CA ASN A 387 22.35 -6.34 -0.87
C ASN A 387 21.25 -6.38 -1.95
N GLY A 388 21.41 -7.21 -2.99
CA GLY A 388 20.37 -7.41 -4.00
C GLY A 388 19.23 -8.23 -3.42
N LYS A 389 18.25 -7.58 -2.77
CA LYS A 389 17.03 -8.26 -2.32
C LYS A 389 16.22 -8.65 -3.55
N GLU A 390 16.17 -9.94 -3.82
CA GLU A 390 15.31 -10.51 -4.86
C GLU A 390 13.85 -10.27 -4.46
N ILE A 391 13.03 -9.89 -5.44
CA ILE A 391 11.61 -9.64 -5.22
C ILE A 391 10.81 -10.58 -6.09
N GLN A 392 9.90 -11.31 -5.46
CA GLN A 392 9.00 -12.25 -6.08
C GLN A 392 7.66 -11.57 -6.40
N GLN A 393 7.22 -11.75 -7.64
CA GLN A 393 5.88 -11.45 -8.11
C GLN A 393 5.01 -12.69 -7.91
N LEU A 394 3.97 -12.56 -7.09
CA LEU A 394 3.05 -13.63 -6.73
C LEU A 394 1.65 -13.34 -7.28
N HIS A 395 0.93 -14.40 -7.61
CA HIS A 395 -0.47 -14.30 -7.97
C HIS A 395 -1.30 -13.82 -6.77
N PRO A 396 -2.25 -12.87 -6.95
CA PRO A 396 -2.92 -12.19 -5.83
C PRO A 396 -3.76 -13.11 -4.93
N ILE A 397 -4.31 -14.20 -5.48
CA ILE A 397 -5.21 -15.12 -4.77
C ILE A 397 -4.45 -16.39 -4.36
N THR A 398 -3.92 -17.12 -5.34
CA THR A 398 -3.21 -18.39 -5.15
C THR A 398 -1.84 -18.26 -4.49
N LYS A 399 -1.23 -17.05 -4.49
CA LYS A 399 0.13 -16.79 -4.00
C LYS A 399 1.23 -17.61 -4.71
N ASN A 400 0.92 -18.20 -5.86
CA ASN A 400 1.89 -18.90 -6.68
C ASN A 400 2.92 -17.91 -7.25
N LEU A 401 4.18 -18.35 -7.33
CA LEU A 401 5.26 -17.57 -7.92
C LEU A 401 5.04 -17.43 -9.43
N ILE A 402 4.98 -16.19 -9.91
CA ILE A 402 4.87 -15.85 -11.33
C ILE A 402 6.26 -15.56 -11.90
N LYS A 403 7.01 -14.66 -11.24
CA LYS A 403 8.30 -14.17 -11.73
C LYS A 403 9.15 -13.69 -10.56
N SER A 404 10.46 -13.86 -10.66
CA SER A 404 11.43 -13.26 -9.74
C SER A 404 12.19 -12.12 -10.40
N PHE A 405 12.45 -11.07 -9.63
CA PHE A 405 13.23 -9.91 -10.03
C PHE A 405 14.49 -9.79 -9.19
N SER A 406 15.62 -9.56 -9.85
CA SER A 406 16.92 -9.37 -9.18
C SER A 406 16.99 -8.07 -8.37
N SER A 407 16.15 -7.08 -8.70
CA SER A 407 16.16 -5.78 -8.04
C SER A 407 14.79 -5.07 -8.07
N CYS A 408 14.57 -4.15 -7.12
CA CYS A 408 13.42 -3.24 -7.16
C CYS A 408 13.40 -2.38 -8.44
N GLU A 409 14.58 -2.07 -8.99
CA GLU A 409 14.70 -1.12 -10.10
C GLU A 409 14.11 -1.69 -11.38
N ASP A 410 14.22 -3.00 -11.57
CA ASP A 410 13.64 -3.71 -12.72
C ASP A 410 12.10 -3.63 -12.68
N ILE A 411 11.51 -3.81 -11.49
CA ILE A 411 10.06 -3.67 -11.28
C ILE A 411 9.60 -2.22 -11.53
N ILE A 412 10.38 -1.23 -11.09
CA ILE A 412 10.08 0.20 -11.31
C ILE A 412 10.07 0.56 -12.80
N LYS A 413 10.96 -0.06 -13.60
CA LYS A 413 11.02 0.12 -15.04
C LYS A 413 9.83 -0.54 -15.75
N GLU A 414 9.53 -1.79 -15.41
CA GLU A 414 8.48 -2.58 -16.07
C GLU A 414 7.06 -2.12 -15.68
N PHE A 415 6.76 -2.01 -14.38
CA PHE A 415 5.40 -1.74 -13.87
C PHE A 415 5.13 -0.26 -13.55
N LYS A 416 6.14 0.61 -13.75
CA LYS A 416 6.08 2.06 -13.47
C LYS A 416 5.70 2.38 -12.02
N LEU A 417 6.04 1.50 -11.08
CA LEU A 417 5.77 1.66 -9.66
C LEU A 417 6.82 2.52 -8.97
N SER A 418 6.50 3.05 -7.78
CA SER A 418 7.50 3.71 -6.93
C SER A 418 8.16 2.69 -6.01
N ARG A 419 9.44 2.89 -5.66
CA ARG A 419 10.16 2.02 -4.73
C ARG A 419 9.42 1.89 -3.39
N LYS A 420 8.90 3.00 -2.87
CA LYS A 420 8.13 3.03 -1.62
C LYS A 420 6.85 2.19 -1.72
N THR A 421 6.15 2.26 -2.84
CA THR A 421 4.93 1.47 -3.08
C THR A 421 5.24 -0.03 -3.10
N ILE A 422 6.34 -0.44 -3.73
CA ILE A 422 6.75 -1.86 -3.76
C ILE A 422 7.11 -2.35 -2.35
N ILE A 423 7.90 -1.57 -1.61
CA ILE A 423 8.28 -1.93 -0.23
C ILE A 423 7.04 -2.03 0.66
N SER A 424 6.15 -1.03 0.63
CA SER A 424 4.90 -1.08 1.39
C SER A 424 3.98 -2.23 0.95
N ALA A 425 3.96 -2.58 -0.35
CA ALA A 425 3.20 -3.74 -0.82
C ALA A 425 3.76 -5.05 -0.25
N CYS A 426 5.08 -5.18 -0.15
CA CYS A 426 5.72 -6.33 0.50
C CYS A 426 5.48 -6.35 2.01
N GLU A 427 5.57 -5.21 2.70
CA GLU A 427 5.42 -5.10 4.16
C GLU A 427 3.99 -5.36 4.63
N PHE A 428 3.00 -4.82 3.90
CA PHE A 428 1.59 -4.87 4.29
C PHE A 428 0.77 -5.92 3.50
N ASP A 429 1.42 -6.80 2.74
CA ASP A 429 0.80 -7.84 1.88
C ASP A 429 -0.30 -7.29 0.95
N LEU A 430 -0.08 -6.08 0.42
CA LEU A 430 -1.03 -5.37 -0.44
C LEU A 430 -0.88 -5.80 -1.89
N ILE A 431 -2.01 -5.86 -2.59
CA ILE A 431 -2.02 -6.10 -4.04
C ILE A 431 -1.72 -4.78 -4.76
N CYS A 432 -0.69 -4.79 -5.61
CA CYS A 432 -0.30 -3.63 -6.41
C CYS A 432 -0.15 -4.03 -7.88
N LYS A 433 -0.80 -3.28 -8.78
CA LYS A 433 -0.85 -3.55 -10.24
C LYS A 433 -1.30 -4.98 -10.56
N GLY A 434 -2.24 -5.51 -9.78
CA GLY A 434 -2.79 -6.86 -9.98
C GLY A 434 -1.96 -8.00 -9.39
N PHE A 435 -0.81 -7.72 -8.75
CA PHE A 435 0.08 -8.74 -8.20
C PHE A 435 0.38 -8.53 -6.73
N LYS A 436 0.71 -9.62 -6.03
CA LYS A 436 1.33 -9.58 -4.70
C LYS A 436 2.84 -9.57 -4.86
N TRP A 437 3.51 -8.90 -3.93
CA TRP A 437 4.96 -8.72 -3.97
C TRP A 437 5.56 -9.24 -2.67
N ARG A 438 6.66 -9.99 -2.75
CA ARG A 438 7.36 -10.52 -1.58
C ARG A 438 8.86 -10.30 -1.73
N LEU A 439 9.49 -9.83 -0.66
CA LEU A 439 10.95 -9.76 -0.57
C LEU A 439 11.48 -11.13 -0.17
N ASN A 440 12.40 -11.68 -0.96
CA ASN A 440 13.22 -12.81 -0.58
C ASN A 440 14.38 -12.23 0.26
N ILE A 441 14.47 -12.62 1.53
CA ILE A 441 15.51 -12.14 2.47
C ILE A 441 16.68 -13.11 2.45
#